data_AF-A0A517MRZ3-F1
#
_entry.id   AF-A0A517MRZ3-F1
#
_cell.length_a   1.000
_cell.length_b   1.000
_cell.length_c   1.000
_cell.angle_alpha   90.00
_cell.angle_beta   90.00
_cell.angle_gamma   90.00
#
_symmetry.space_group_name_H-M   'P 1'
#
loop_
_entity.id
_entity.type
_entity.pdbx_description
1 polymer ?
#
loop_
_entity_poly.entity_id
_entity_poly.type
_entity_poly.pdbx_seq_one_letter_code
_entity_poly.pdbx_strand_id
1 'polypeptide(L)'
;MKRGLVLSLCAAAVVAMSAPAMAAVDASLNLRYSDPANPADGGEWQLVVQSDSGASNGVSGIQALITGASGVTGIDTGSVTGNAAVWDNTGDTVFRFQPITGGAEVAAGDALSGTLLTGVGTGGASAGNIANDVLLNPTWDNSALIASGTFGATRPTFTLAANEFDSGAAVAATVNPVVVRGDSLNTLDLEDGSVSGSKGLLLGDSNRNGTIDAPDFSAVIGNFGGVFGWDGGNFSGAANGTVGAEDFSAVIGGFGNSQTPVSVAAVPEPSTIVLCLMSSVAACGVRRKRG
;
A
#
# COMPACT_ATOMS: atom_id res chain seq x y z
N MET A 1 -41.92 11.82 -67.05
CA MET A 1 -41.23 10.69 -66.39
C MET A 1 -39.97 11.23 -65.73
N LYS A 2 -39.98 11.41 -64.40
CA LYS A 2 -38.89 12.03 -63.64
C LYS A 2 -38.02 10.92 -63.03
N ARG A 3 -36.84 10.68 -63.62
CA ARG A 3 -35.79 9.81 -63.08
C ARG A 3 -34.76 10.73 -62.42
N GLY A 4 -34.67 10.69 -61.10
CA GLY A 4 -33.63 11.44 -60.40
C GLY A 4 -34.09 11.84 -59.02
N LEU A 5 -34.07 10.91 -58.07
CA LEU A 5 -33.82 11.19 -56.66
C LEU A 5 -33.78 9.89 -55.81
N VAL A 6 -32.98 8.89 -56.17
CA VAL A 6 -32.80 7.72 -55.28
C VAL A 6 -31.36 7.25 -55.40
N LEU A 7 -30.44 7.88 -54.67
CA LEU A 7 -29.09 7.39 -54.33
C LEU A 7 -28.34 8.48 -53.54
N SER A 8 -28.87 8.91 -52.41
CA SER A 8 -28.13 9.72 -51.43
C SER A 8 -28.72 9.53 -50.04
N LEU A 9 -28.68 8.30 -49.55
CA LEU A 9 -29.00 7.98 -48.16
C LEU A 9 -28.28 6.68 -47.80
N CYS A 10 -27.61 6.67 -46.64
CA CYS A 10 -26.94 5.52 -46.01
C CYS A 10 -25.46 5.26 -46.35
N ALA A 11 -24.65 6.31 -46.35
CA ALA A 11 -23.24 6.19 -45.92
C ALA A 11 -22.94 7.30 -44.89
N ALA A 12 -23.77 7.40 -43.85
CA ALA A 12 -23.34 8.03 -42.61
C ALA A 12 -22.36 7.04 -41.96
N ALA A 13 -21.09 7.12 -42.37
CA ALA A 13 -20.01 6.51 -41.62
C ALA A 13 -20.06 7.15 -40.23
N VAL A 14 -20.63 6.42 -39.27
CA VAL A 14 -20.41 6.68 -37.85
C VAL A 14 -18.92 6.46 -37.65
N VAL A 15 -18.13 7.51 -37.80
CA VAL A 15 -16.81 7.57 -37.20
C VAL A 15 -17.10 7.63 -35.72
N ALA A 16 -17.24 6.45 -35.11
CA ALA A 16 -17.05 6.31 -33.68
C ALA A 16 -15.60 6.74 -33.46
N MET A 17 -15.40 8.02 -33.19
CA MET A 17 -14.15 8.49 -32.65
C MET A 17 -14.03 7.75 -31.33
N SER A 18 -13.20 6.71 -31.33
CA SER A 18 -12.72 6.12 -30.09
C SER A 18 -12.08 7.28 -29.35
N ALA A 19 -12.78 7.81 -28.34
CA ALA A 19 -12.13 8.67 -27.38
C ALA A 19 -10.91 7.86 -26.89
N PRO A 20 -9.70 8.46 -26.86
CA PRO A 20 -8.56 7.78 -26.29
C PRO A 20 -8.99 7.27 -24.91
N ALA A 21 -8.69 6.00 -24.62
CA ALA A 21 -8.95 5.46 -23.30
C ALA A 21 -8.30 6.41 -22.30
N MET A 22 -9.11 6.96 -21.38
CA MET A 22 -8.57 7.82 -20.34
C MET A 22 -7.55 7.00 -19.57
N ALA A 23 -6.35 7.55 -19.42
CA ALA A 23 -5.27 6.92 -18.71
C ALA A 23 -5.73 6.58 -17.28
N ALA A 24 -5.47 5.36 -16.82
CA ALA A 24 -5.93 4.85 -15.54
C ALA A 24 -4.75 4.70 -14.57
N VAL A 25 -5.01 5.10 -13.32
CA VAL A 25 -4.06 4.97 -12.23
C VAL A 25 -4.64 3.99 -11.21
N ASP A 26 -3.87 2.93 -10.97
CA ASP A 26 -4.07 2.01 -9.87
C ASP A 26 -3.29 2.51 -8.65
N ALA A 27 -3.87 2.36 -7.47
CA ALA A 27 -3.15 2.64 -6.23
C ALA A 27 -3.41 1.61 -5.14
N SER A 28 -2.36 1.38 -4.35
CA SER A 28 -2.40 0.48 -3.22
C SER A 28 -1.78 1.12 -1.99
N LEU A 29 -2.43 0.90 -0.85
CA LEU A 29 -1.86 1.15 0.46
C LEU A 29 -1.46 -0.19 1.08
N ASN A 30 -0.16 -0.47 1.04
CA ASN A 30 0.43 -1.68 1.59
C ASN A 30 0.67 -1.48 3.08
N LEU A 31 0.16 -2.38 3.92
CA LEU A 31 0.28 -2.35 5.37
C LEU A 31 1.11 -3.55 5.81
N ARG A 32 2.11 -3.28 6.64
CA ARG A 32 2.96 -4.28 7.28
C ARG A 32 2.85 -4.14 8.78
N TYR A 33 2.21 -5.09 9.44
CA TYR A 33 2.03 -5.05 10.88
C TYR A 33 3.34 -5.38 11.59
N SER A 34 3.60 -4.71 12.71
CA SER A 34 4.76 -5.00 13.54
C SER A 34 4.67 -6.41 14.12
N ASP A 35 3.46 -6.79 14.55
CA ASP A 35 3.04 -8.14 14.85
C ASP A 35 1.81 -8.49 13.99
N PRO A 36 1.97 -9.32 12.94
CA PRO A 36 0.85 -9.72 12.10
C PRO A 36 -0.29 -10.42 12.85
N ALA A 37 -0.04 -11.01 14.01
CA ALA A 37 -1.07 -11.63 14.84
C ALA A 37 -1.79 -10.65 15.79
N ASN A 38 -1.30 -9.41 15.89
CA ASN A 38 -1.88 -8.40 16.75
C ASN A 38 -2.06 -7.08 15.98
N PRO A 39 -3.19 -6.89 15.29
CA PRO A 39 -3.42 -5.67 14.52
C PRO A 39 -3.48 -4.40 15.40
N ALA A 40 -3.63 -4.54 16.72
CA ALA A 40 -3.61 -3.40 17.64
C ALA A 40 -2.22 -2.77 17.80
N ASP A 41 -1.14 -3.50 17.49
CA ASP A 41 0.22 -2.97 17.55
C ASP A 41 0.55 -2.05 16.37
N GLY A 42 -0.34 -2.01 15.36
CA GLY A 42 -0.14 -1.23 14.16
C GLY A 42 1.05 -1.72 13.35
N GLY A 43 1.73 -0.81 12.66
CA GLY A 43 2.80 -1.19 11.75
C GLY A 43 3.31 -0.07 10.85
N GLU A 44 3.84 -0.46 9.71
CA GLU A 44 4.32 0.40 8.64
C GLU A 44 3.32 0.40 7.47
N TRP A 45 3.19 1.53 6.78
CA TRP A 45 2.43 1.61 5.54
C TRP A 45 3.27 2.15 4.40
N GLN A 46 2.93 1.75 3.17
CA GLN A 46 3.49 2.27 1.92
C GLN A 46 2.36 2.57 0.94
N LEU A 47 2.32 3.80 0.42
CA LEU A 47 1.46 4.18 -0.69
C LEU A 47 2.23 3.97 -1.99
N VAL A 48 1.72 3.07 -2.83
CA VAL A 48 2.26 2.80 -4.17
C VAL A 48 1.22 3.10 -5.23
N VAL A 49 1.68 3.52 -6.41
CA VAL A 49 0.82 3.81 -7.57
C VAL A 49 1.38 3.18 -8.83
N GLN A 50 0.49 2.80 -9.73
CA GLN A 50 0.84 2.22 -11.03
C GLN A 50 -0.04 2.87 -12.10
N SER A 51 0.53 3.04 -13.28
CA SER A 51 -0.15 3.57 -14.44
C SER A 51 -0.28 2.49 -15.52
N ASP A 52 -1.43 2.47 -16.20
CA ASP A 52 -1.70 1.54 -17.30
C ASP A 52 -1.28 2.06 -18.68
N SER A 53 -0.81 3.31 -18.75
CA SER A 53 -0.63 4.06 -20.00
C SER A 53 0.65 3.70 -20.78
N GLY A 54 1.43 2.74 -20.28
CA GLY A 54 2.68 2.27 -20.86
C GLY A 54 3.89 3.16 -20.57
N ALA A 55 5.10 2.66 -20.86
CA ALA A 55 6.37 3.24 -20.39
C ALA A 55 6.70 4.68 -20.84
N SER A 56 6.02 5.21 -21.85
CA SER A 56 6.23 6.58 -22.36
C SER A 56 5.44 7.64 -21.60
N ASN A 57 4.42 7.23 -20.85
CA ASN A 57 3.56 8.08 -20.04
C ASN A 57 3.79 7.73 -18.56
N GLY A 58 2.94 8.16 -17.65
CA GLY A 58 3.08 7.83 -16.23
C GLY A 58 2.40 8.83 -15.32
N VAL A 59 2.35 8.50 -14.04
CA VAL A 59 1.72 9.34 -13.01
C VAL A 59 2.42 10.70 -12.94
N SER A 60 1.71 11.77 -13.25
CA SER A 60 2.24 13.14 -13.23
C SER A 60 1.96 13.84 -11.90
N GLY A 61 0.98 13.37 -11.14
CA GLY A 61 0.71 13.85 -9.80
C GLY A 61 -0.41 13.09 -9.10
N ILE A 62 -0.44 13.16 -7.78
CA ILE A 62 -1.44 12.54 -6.93
C ILE A 62 -1.74 13.39 -5.71
N GLN A 63 -2.93 13.18 -5.17
CA GLN A 63 -3.35 13.64 -3.85
C GLN A 63 -4.05 12.48 -3.14
N ALA A 64 -3.48 12.00 -2.06
CA ALA A 64 -4.02 10.92 -1.26
C ALA A 64 -4.35 11.38 0.16
N LEU A 65 -5.54 11.01 0.63
CA LEU A 65 -5.98 11.22 2.00
C LEU A 65 -5.93 9.88 2.74
N ILE A 66 -5.02 9.73 3.69
CA ILE A 66 -4.80 8.49 4.44
C ILE A 66 -5.26 8.68 5.88
N THR A 67 -6.36 8.05 6.28
CA THR A 67 -6.80 8.04 7.68
C THR A 67 -6.10 6.94 8.46
N GLY A 68 -6.04 7.03 9.80
CA GLY A 68 -5.38 6.04 10.67
C GLY A 68 -3.85 6.03 10.62
N ALA A 69 -3.24 6.74 9.65
CA ALA A 69 -1.79 6.89 9.56
C ALA A 69 -1.24 7.82 10.64
N SER A 70 -0.06 7.46 11.17
CA SER A 70 0.77 8.26 12.07
C SER A 70 2.22 8.30 11.56
N GLY A 71 3.08 9.11 12.19
CA GLY A 71 4.53 8.98 12.00
C GLY A 71 5.01 9.03 10.54
N VAL A 72 4.37 9.84 9.70
CA VAL A 72 4.78 9.99 8.30
C VAL A 72 6.20 10.52 8.25
N THR A 73 7.09 9.79 7.58
CA THR A 73 8.46 10.24 7.36
C THR A 73 8.48 11.17 6.15
N GLY A 74 8.78 12.46 6.38
CA GLY A 74 8.75 13.51 5.34
C GLY A 74 7.96 14.77 5.70
N ILE A 75 7.76 15.08 6.99
CA ILE A 75 7.01 16.26 7.45
C ILE A 75 7.54 17.55 6.79
N ASP A 76 6.63 18.36 6.26
CA ASP A 76 6.85 19.70 5.69
C ASP A 76 7.21 20.75 6.78
N THR A 77 8.16 20.38 7.65
CA THR A 77 8.93 21.31 8.49
C THR A 77 10.43 21.16 8.24
N GLY A 78 10.85 20.26 7.34
CA GLY A 78 12.23 20.05 6.94
C GLY A 78 12.32 19.24 5.63
N SER A 79 13.50 19.20 5.02
CA SER A 79 13.76 18.41 3.82
C SER A 79 13.35 16.95 4.06
N VAL A 80 12.40 16.45 3.27
CA VAL A 80 12.20 15.00 3.13
C VAL A 80 13.55 14.44 2.70
N THR A 81 14.16 13.57 3.52
CA THR A 81 15.36 12.87 3.09
C THR A 81 14.90 11.87 2.04
N GLY A 82 15.01 12.26 0.77
CA GLY A 82 14.72 11.39 -0.35
C GLY A 82 15.51 10.10 -0.19
N ASN A 83 14.81 8.98 -0.08
CA ASN A 83 15.35 7.72 -0.55
C ASN A 83 15.55 7.88 -2.07
N ALA A 84 16.63 7.38 -2.65
CA ALA A 84 16.85 7.41 -4.11
C ALA A 84 15.69 6.76 -4.92
N ALA A 85 14.77 6.08 -4.25
CA ALA A 85 13.53 5.49 -4.76
C ALA A 85 12.24 6.24 -4.35
N VAL A 86 12.30 7.50 -3.90
CA VAL A 86 11.12 8.36 -3.65
C VAL A 86 11.24 9.59 -4.54
N TRP A 87 10.11 10.10 -5.03
CA TRP A 87 10.00 11.34 -5.80
C TRP A 87 10.82 12.45 -5.11
N ASP A 88 11.97 12.78 -5.71
CA ASP A 88 12.93 13.72 -5.15
C ASP A 88 12.32 15.12 -5.15
N ASN A 89 12.35 15.83 -4.01
CA ASN A 89 11.85 17.21 -3.88
C ASN A 89 12.81 18.28 -4.45
N THR A 90 13.95 17.88 -5.03
CA THR A 90 14.90 18.82 -5.59
C THR A 90 14.46 19.28 -6.98
N GLY A 91 14.34 20.61 -7.15
CA GLY A 91 13.99 21.23 -8.42
C GLY A 91 12.47 21.44 -8.61
N ASP A 92 11.96 20.95 -9.73
CA ASP A 92 10.60 21.16 -10.26
C ASP A 92 9.66 20.00 -9.88
N THR A 93 9.62 19.57 -8.62
CA THR A 93 8.66 18.56 -8.13
C THR A 93 7.88 19.12 -6.94
N VAL A 94 6.59 18.79 -6.86
CA VAL A 94 5.73 19.17 -5.75
C VAL A 94 5.56 17.95 -4.86
N PHE A 95 6.16 17.98 -3.68
CA PHE A 95 5.93 16.97 -2.67
C PHE A 95 5.53 17.63 -1.36
N ARG A 96 4.31 17.35 -0.91
CA ARG A 96 3.72 17.92 0.29
C ARG A 96 3.14 16.82 1.15
N PHE A 97 3.41 16.93 2.44
CA PHE A 97 2.78 16.09 3.45
C PHE A 97 2.20 16.97 4.55
N GLN A 98 0.92 16.76 4.82
CA GLN A 98 0.23 17.47 5.87
C GLN A 98 -0.39 16.46 6.84
N PRO A 99 0.09 16.39 8.10
CA PRO A 99 -0.65 15.71 9.14
C PRO A 99 -2.03 16.34 9.29
N ILE A 100 -3.06 15.51 9.34
CA ILE A 100 -4.44 15.94 9.60
C ILE A 100 -4.96 15.24 10.85
N THR A 101 -6.09 15.71 11.38
CA THR A 101 -6.69 15.05 12.55
C THR A 101 -7.07 13.61 12.17
N GLY A 102 -6.40 12.63 12.78
CA GLY A 102 -6.64 11.21 12.52
C GLY A 102 -6.04 10.66 11.24
N GLY A 103 -5.02 11.31 10.65
CA GLY A 103 -4.37 10.79 9.44
C GLY A 103 -3.29 11.69 8.84
N ALA A 104 -3.08 11.53 7.54
CA ALA A 104 -2.16 12.31 6.73
C ALA A 104 -2.75 12.60 5.33
N GLU A 105 -2.43 13.77 4.81
CA GLU A 105 -2.59 14.10 3.40
C GLU A 105 -1.23 14.05 2.71
N VAL A 106 -1.18 13.38 1.57
CA VAL A 106 -0.01 13.20 0.72
C VAL A 106 -0.31 13.84 -0.63
N ALA A 107 0.49 14.81 -1.07
CA ALA A 107 0.43 15.31 -2.43
C ALA A 107 1.81 15.20 -3.06
N ALA A 108 1.88 14.59 -4.24
CA ALA A 108 3.13 14.36 -4.97
C ALA A 108 2.91 14.69 -6.44
N GLY A 109 3.87 15.27 -7.15
CA GLY A 109 3.67 15.70 -8.53
C GLY A 109 4.91 16.26 -9.20
N ASP A 110 4.90 16.26 -10.52
CA ASP A 110 5.80 17.04 -11.36
C ASP A 110 5.36 18.51 -11.34
N ALA A 111 6.28 19.47 -11.24
CA ALA A 111 5.93 20.90 -11.22
C ALA A 111 5.60 21.46 -12.60
N LEU A 112 5.70 20.65 -13.66
CA LEU A 112 5.39 20.96 -15.05
C LEU A 112 6.29 22.03 -15.68
N SER A 113 7.26 22.54 -14.92
CA SER A 113 8.39 23.32 -15.41
C SER A 113 9.57 22.39 -15.70
N GLY A 114 10.32 22.68 -16.76
CA GLY A 114 11.54 21.94 -17.08
C GLY A 114 11.31 20.59 -17.77
N THR A 115 12.16 19.62 -17.47
CA THR A 115 12.12 18.28 -18.06
C THR A 115 11.12 17.42 -17.28
N LEU A 116 10.07 16.96 -17.97
CA LEU A 116 9.02 16.14 -17.36
C LEU A 116 9.56 14.78 -16.89
N LEU A 117 9.16 14.38 -15.69
CA LEU A 117 9.41 13.05 -15.12
C LEU A 117 8.35 12.06 -15.61
N THR A 118 8.53 11.55 -16.83
CA THR A 118 7.67 10.49 -17.38
C THR A 118 8.04 9.11 -16.84
N GLY A 119 7.15 8.12 -16.98
CA GLY A 119 7.42 6.72 -16.63
C GLY A 119 7.20 6.35 -15.16
N VAL A 120 6.76 7.28 -14.31
CA VAL A 120 6.42 7.02 -12.91
C VAL A 120 5.26 6.01 -12.84
N GLY A 121 5.49 4.88 -12.17
CA GLY A 121 4.49 3.83 -11.99
C GLY A 121 4.24 2.95 -13.22
N THR A 122 5.08 3.04 -14.26
CA THR A 122 4.92 2.23 -15.50
C THR A 122 5.88 1.05 -15.59
N GLY A 123 6.77 0.93 -14.60
CA GLY A 123 7.90 0.03 -14.59
C GLY A 123 9.07 0.35 -15.51
N GLY A 124 9.08 1.54 -16.11
CA GLY A 124 10.28 2.09 -16.74
C GLY A 124 11.40 2.41 -15.73
N ALA A 125 12.56 2.82 -16.25
CA ALA A 125 13.75 3.19 -15.46
C ALA A 125 13.62 4.53 -14.70
N SER A 126 12.39 5.01 -14.50
CA SER A 126 12.12 6.27 -13.82
C SER A 126 12.38 6.14 -12.31
N ALA A 127 12.92 7.21 -11.73
CA ALA A 127 13.13 7.28 -10.28
C ALA A 127 11.79 7.08 -9.56
N GLY A 128 11.79 6.30 -8.48
CA GLY A 128 10.58 6.02 -7.69
C GLY A 128 9.98 4.63 -7.89
N ASN A 129 10.29 3.94 -8.99
CA ASN A 129 9.74 2.60 -9.25
C ASN A 129 10.44 1.55 -8.37
N ILE A 130 9.67 0.76 -7.62
CA ILE A 130 10.16 -0.36 -6.83
C ILE A 130 10.17 -1.63 -7.68
N ALA A 131 11.32 -2.29 -7.82
CA ALA A 131 11.43 -3.47 -8.70
C ALA A 131 10.44 -4.58 -8.33
N ASN A 132 10.29 -4.83 -7.02
CA ASN A 132 9.38 -5.82 -6.48
C ASN A 132 8.44 -5.16 -5.47
N ASP A 133 7.17 -5.53 -5.50
CA ASP A 133 6.19 -5.13 -4.50
C ASP A 133 6.56 -5.68 -3.11
N VAL A 134 6.42 -4.86 -2.08
CA VAL A 134 6.79 -5.25 -0.71
C VAL A 134 5.93 -6.41 -0.19
N LEU A 135 4.72 -6.60 -0.73
CA LEU A 135 3.82 -7.70 -0.38
C LEU A 135 3.93 -8.89 -1.35
N LEU A 136 4.96 -8.89 -2.21
CA LEU A 136 5.26 -9.93 -3.20
C LEU A 136 4.10 -10.22 -4.16
N ASN A 137 3.27 -9.21 -4.47
CA ASN A 137 2.27 -9.33 -5.52
C ASN A 137 2.86 -8.83 -6.85
N PRO A 138 3.09 -9.72 -7.84
CA PRO A 138 3.74 -9.34 -9.09
C PRO A 138 2.92 -8.34 -9.94
N THR A 139 1.63 -8.19 -9.66
CA THR A 139 0.79 -7.16 -10.28
C THR A 139 1.32 -5.76 -9.98
N TRP A 140 1.89 -5.56 -8.79
CA TRP A 140 2.39 -4.28 -8.28
C TRP A 140 3.91 -4.11 -8.44
N ASP A 141 4.58 -5.06 -9.09
CA ASP A 141 6.00 -4.92 -9.41
C ASP A 141 6.20 -3.72 -10.34
N ASN A 142 7.24 -2.96 -10.07
CA ASN A 142 7.56 -1.72 -10.77
C ASN A 142 6.54 -0.57 -10.61
N SER A 143 5.66 -0.66 -9.60
CA SER A 143 4.90 0.48 -9.09
C SER A 143 5.81 1.56 -8.53
N ALA A 144 5.33 2.80 -8.47
CA ALA A 144 6.06 3.90 -7.84
C ALA A 144 5.75 3.99 -6.35
N LEU A 145 6.79 3.97 -5.51
CA LEU A 145 6.65 4.26 -4.07
C LEU A 145 6.55 5.77 -3.86
N ILE A 146 5.39 6.20 -3.39
CA ILE A 146 5.10 7.63 -3.18
C ILE A 146 5.45 8.03 -1.76
N ALA A 147 4.96 7.28 -0.79
CA ALA A 147 5.01 7.67 0.61
C ALA A 147 5.05 6.44 1.51
N SER A 148 5.62 6.62 2.70
CA SER A 148 5.59 5.61 3.75
C SER A 148 5.52 6.25 5.13
N GLY A 149 5.09 5.48 6.11
CA GLY A 149 5.03 5.91 7.50
C GLY A 149 4.61 4.77 8.42
N THR A 150 4.12 5.11 9.60
CA THR A 150 3.62 4.14 10.58
C THR A 150 2.13 4.28 10.81
N PHE A 151 1.51 3.32 11.48
CA PHE A 151 0.13 3.43 11.96
C PHE A 151 0.02 2.70 13.30
N GLY A 152 -0.97 3.09 14.11
CA GLY A 152 -1.25 2.46 15.40
C GLY A 152 -2.34 1.39 15.29
N ALA A 153 -3.13 1.21 16.36
CA ALA A 153 -4.22 0.22 16.38
C ALA A 153 -5.33 0.45 15.33
N THR A 154 -5.44 1.67 14.80
CA THR A 154 -6.44 1.98 13.76
C THR A 154 -5.84 1.67 12.39
N ARG A 155 -6.44 0.70 11.71
CA ARG A 155 -6.05 0.34 10.34
C ARG A 155 -6.22 1.55 9.40
N PRO A 156 -5.20 1.88 8.59
CA PRO A 156 -5.33 2.94 7.63
C PRO A 156 -6.34 2.65 6.51
N THR A 157 -7.01 3.69 6.05
CA THR A 157 -7.78 3.68 4.80
C THR A 157 -7.35 4.88 3.96
N PHE A 158 -7.59 4.84 2.64
CA PHE A 158 -7.27 6.01 1.82
C PHE A 158 -8.24 6.26 0.68
N THR A 159 -8.22 7.51 0.21
CA THR A 159 -8.83 7.96 -1.04
C THR A 159 -7.76 8.65 -1.88
N LEU A 160 -7.93 8.66 -3.20
CA LEU A 160 -6.93 9.16 -4.14
C LEU A 160 -7.58 9.98 -5.26
N ALA A 161 -6.91 11.08 -5.61
CA ALA A 161 -7.01 11.71 -6.92
C ALA A 161 -5.64 11.62 -7.61
N ALA A 162 -5.63 11.44 -8.93
CA ALA A 162 -4.42 11.28 -9.71
C ALA A 162 -4.50 11.99 -11.06
N ASN A 163 -3.33 12.41 -11.54
CA ASN A 163 -3.08 12.92 -12.87
C ASN A 163 -1.99 12.06 -13.54
N GLU A 164 -2.03 12.04 -14.86
CA GLU A 164 -1.09 11.31 -15.71
C GLU A 164 -0.61 12.20 -16.85
N PHE A 165 0.60 11.94 -17.35
CA PHE A 165 1.04 12.50 -18.61
C PHE A 165 0.33 11.84 -19.81
N ASP A 166 -0.34 12.66 -20.62
CA ASP A 166 -0.76 12.33 -21.97
C ASP A 166 -0.12 13.33 -22.94
N SER A 167 0.71 12.84 -23.85
CA SER A 167 1.31 13.65 -24.91
C SER A 167 2.08 14.88 -24.39
N GLY A 168 2.71 14.74 -23.21
CA GLY A 168 3.47 15.80 -22.55
C GLY A 168 2.66 16.79 -21.72
N ALA A 169 1.35 16.56 -21.54
CA ALA A 169 0.49 17.35 -20.67
C ALA A 169 -0.05 16.51 -19.51
N ALA A 170 -0.16 17.10 -18.31
CA ALA A 170 -0.84 16.46 -17.19
C ALA A 170 -2.36 16.51 -17.39
N VAL A 171 -3.01 15.35 -17.38
CA VAL A 171 -4.46 15.18 -17.51
C VAL A 171 -4.99 14.41 -16.30
N ALA A 172 -6.26 14.66 -15.93
CA ALA A 172 -6.89 13.92 -14.84
C ALA A 172 -7.04 12.44 -15.22
N ALA A 173 -6.53 11.55 -14.37
CA ALA A 173 -6.59 10.12 -14.59
C ALA A 173 -7.91 9.53 -14.03
N THR A 174 -8.32 8.41 -14.60
CA THR A 174 -9.35 7.57 -13.96
C THR A 174 -8.67 6.78 -12.84
N VAL A 175 -9.10 6.98 -11.60
CA VAL A 175 -8.59 6.19 -10.47
C VAL A 175 -9.39 4.88 -10.41
N ASN A 176 -8.70 3.77 -10.64
CA ASN A 176 -9.26 2.44 -10.45
C ASN A 176 -9.56 2.17 -8.97
N PRO A 177 -10.32 1.10 -8.62
CA PRO A 177 -10.57 0.77 -7.23
C PRO A 177 -9.27 0.71 -6.41
N VAL A 178 -9.17 1.61 -5.42
CA VAL A 178 -8.02 1.64 -4.50
C VAL A 178 -8.03 0.39 -3.61
N VAL A 179 -6.85 -0.20 -3.40
CA VAL A 179 -6.74 -1.42 -2.60
C VAL A 179 -5.93 -1.15 -1.34
N VAL A 180 -6.44 -1.56 -0.17
CA VAL A 180 -5.64 -1.60 1.07
C VAL A 180 -5.23 -3.04 1.31
N ARG A 181 -3.93 -3.32 1.24
CA ARG A 181 -3.38 -4.68 1.37
C ARG A 181 -2.65 -4.80 2.70
N GLY A 182 -2.92 -5.85 3.47
CA GLY A 182 -2.14 -6.19 4.67
C GLY A 182 -1.11 -7.28 4.39
N ASP A 183 -0.30 -7.61 5.39
CA ASP A 183 0.70 -8.70 5.32
C ASP A 183 0.13 -9.95 4.66
N SER A 184 0.89 -10.49 3.70
CA SER A 184 0.72 -11.82 3.12
C SER A 184 1.65 -12.82 3.84
N LEU A 185 1.29 -14.10 3.87
CA LEU A 185 2.21 -15.15 4.35
C LEU A 185 3.50 -15.20 3.53
N ASN A 186 3.43 -14.86 2.24
CA ASN A 186 4.61 -14.84 1.36
C ASN A 186 5.66 -13.83 1.85
N THR A 187 5.22 -12.70 2.39
CA THR A 187 6.09 -11.65 2.96
C THR A 187 6.81 -12.03 4.25
N LEU A 188 6.42 -13.15 4.88
CA LEU A 188 7.01 -13.63 6.13
C LEU A 188 8.07 -14.72 5.92
N ASP A 189 8.56 -14.91 4.68
CA ASP A 189 9.51 -15.97 4.29
C ASP A 189 9.00 -17.39 4.61
N LEU A 190 7.68 -17.63 4.47
CA LEU A 190 7.04 -18.90 4.85
C LEU A 190 6.88 -19.90 3.68
N GLU A 191 7.51 -19.67 2.52
CA GLU A 191 7.39 -20.55 1.34
C GLU A 191 7.92 -21.98 1.56
N ASP A 192 8.79 -22.22 2.54
CA ASP A 192 9.43 -23.54 2.75
C ASP A 192 8.55 -24.57 3.49
N GLY A 193 7.25 -24.31 3.67
CA GLY A 193 6.34 -25.26 4.34
C GLY A 193 6.70 -25.57 5.80
N SER A 194 7.65 -24.82 6.38
CA SER A 194 7.99 -24.87 7.80
C SER A 194 6.90 -24.12 8.58
N VAL A 195 5.83 -24.85 8.92
CA VAL A 195 4.69 -24.37 9.74
C VAL A 195 5.10 -24.05 11.20
N SER A 196 6.38 -23.87 11.50
CA SER A 196 6.90 -23.61 12.85
C SER A 196 7.29 -22.14 13.10
N GLY A 197 6.95 -21.23 12.18
CA GLY A 197 7.43 -19.85 12.25
C GLY A 197 6.51 -18.75 11.73
N SER A 198 5.25 -19.03 11.38
CA SER A 198 4.26 -17.96 11.19
C SER A 198 4.26 -17.12 12.46
N LYS A 199 4.54 -15.82 12.37
CA LYS A 199 4.50 -14.88 13.51
C LYS A 199 3.06 -14.73 14.02
N GLY A 200 2.48 -15.80 14.54
CA GLY A 200 1.12 -15.88 15.06
C GLY A 200 -0.01 -15.84 14.02
N LEU A 201 0.26 -15.79 12.70
CA LEU A 201 -0.80 -15.87 11.70
C LEU A 201 -1.31 -17.29 11.51
N LEU A 202 -2.61 -17.47 11.71
CA LEU A 202 -3.34 -18.68 11.40
C LEU A 202 -3.84 -18.65 9.95
N LEU A 203 -3.49 -19.65 9.15
CA LEU A 203 -4.00 -19.78 7.79
C LEU A 203 -5.53 -19.94 7.82
N GLY A 204 -6.26 -18.93 7.35
CA GLY A 204 -7.73 -18.87 7.47
C GLY A 204 -8.25 -17.82 8.45
N ASP A 205 -7.39 -17.12 9.21
CA ASP A 205 -7.77 -16.05 10.14
C ASP A 205 -7.66 -14.68 9.44
N SER A 206 -8.73 -14.29 8.72
CA SER A 206 -8.79 -13.04 7.94
C SER A 206 -8.73 -11.80 8.82
N ASN A 207 -9.30 -11.86 10.02
CA ASN A 207 -9.42 -10.70 10.90
C ASN A 207 -8.25 -10.60 11.90
N ARG A 208 -7.36 -11.61 11.92
CA ARG A 208 -6.16 -11.70 12.74
C ARG A 208 -6.47 -11.62 14.24
N ASN A 209 -7.57 -12.23 14.67
CA ASN A 209 -7.93 -12.29 16.10
C ASN A 209 -7.27 -13.48 16.82
N GLY A 210 -6.49 -14.30 16.11
CA GLY A 210 -5.84 -15.50 16.61
C GLY A 210 -6.77 -16.71 16.69
N THR A 211 -7.95 -16.68 16.09
CA THR A 211 -8.92 -17.77 16.03
C THR A 211 -9.59 -17.81 14.67
N ILE A 212 -9.61 -18.98 14.03
CA ILE A 212 -10.34 -19.17 12.78
C ILE A 212 -11.80 -19.47 13.10
N ASP A 213 -12.69 -18.51 12.84
CA ASP A 213 -14.11 -18.61 13.19
C ASP A 213 -15.08 -18.14 12.09
N ALA A 214 -16.35 -17.94 12.47
CA ALA A 214 -17.42 -17.61 11.51
C ALA A 214 -17.21 -16.26 10.79
N PRO A 215 -16.73 -15.20 11.45
CA PRO A 215 -16.23 -14.00 10.77
C PRO A 215 -15.27 -14.29 9.62
N ASP A 216 -14.29 -15.19 9.78
CA ASP A 216 -13.32 -15.47 8.72
C ASP A 216 -13.92 -16.19 7.52
N PHE A 217 -14.80 -17.14 7.81
CA PHE A 217 -15.59 -17.80 6.79
C PHE A 217 -16.45 -16.80 6.00
N SER A 218 -17.03 -15.82 6.72
CA SER A 218 -17.85 -14.77 6.11
C SER A 218 -17.04 -13.86 5.18
N ALA A 219 -15.77 -13.59 5.51
CA ALA A 219 -14.86 -12.85 4.65
C ALA A 219 -14.62 -13.59 3.31
N VAL A 220 -14.31 -14.89 3.35
CA VAL A 220 -14.11 -15.69 2.13
C VAL A 220 -15.37 -15.74 1.28
N ILE A 221 -16.52 -16.05 1.87
CA ILE A 221 -17.78 -16.18 1.12
C ILE A 221 -18.24 -14.84 0.55
N GLY A 222 -18.11 -13.75 1.32
CA GLY A 222 -18.51 -12.41 0.89
C GLY A 222 -17.70 -11.89 -0.30
N ASN A 223 -16.47 -12.38 -0.44
CA ASN A 223 -15.49 -11.91 -1.42
C ASN A 223 -15.15 -12.94 -2.51
N PHE A 224 -15.82 -14.10 -2.52
CA PHE A 224 -15.50 -15.22 -3.41
C PHE A 224 -15.53 -14.81 -4.88
N GLY A 225 -14.44 -15.09 -5.61
CA GLY A 225 -14.23 -14.70 -7.00
C GLY A 225 -13.81 -13.24 -7.21
N GLY A 226 -13.74 -12.43 -6.15
CA GLY A 226 -13.19 -11.08 -6.19
C GLY A 226 -11.71 -11.04 -5.85
N VAL A 227 -11.07 -9.89 -6.12
CA VAL A 227 -9.64 -9.66 -5.87
C VAL A 227 -9.46 -8.94 -4.53
N PHE A 228 -8.89 -9.64 -3.55
CA PHE A 228 -8.67 -9.12 -2.21
C PHE A 228 -7.35 -9.59 -1.62
N GLY A 229 -6.90 -8.90 -0.56
CA GLY A 229 -5.78 -9.37 0.26
C GLY A 229 -6.22 -10.37 1.33
N TRP A 230 -5.30 -10.65 2.26
CA TRP A 230 -5.52 -11.53 3.41
C TRP A 230 -6.82 -11.23 4.16
N ASP A 231 -7.06 -9.94 4.46
CA ASP A 231 -8.23 -9.52 5.24
C ASP A 231 -9.56 -9.70 4.49
N GLY A 232 -9.50 -9.86 3.16
CA GLY A 232 -10.66 -10.21 2.35
C GLY A 232 -10.81 -11.71 2.12
N GLY A 233 -9.96 -12.54 2.75
CA GLY A 233 -10.03 -13.99 2.68
C GLY A 233 -9.16 -14.63 1.61
N ASN A 234 -8.19 -13.93 1.02
CA ASN A 234 -7.19 -14.56 0.14
C ASN A 234 -5.98 -15.03 0.97
N PHE A 235 -6.04 -16.28 1.43
CA PHE A 235 -5.04 -16.94 2.27
C PHE A 235 -4.03 -17.76 1.46
N SER A 236 -4.44 -18.22 0.29
CA SER A 236 -3.65 -19.01 -0.64
C SER A 236 -2.54 -18.21 -1.31
N GLY A 237 -2.64 -16.88 -1.28
CA GLY A 237 -1.68 -16.00 -1.95
C GLY A 237 -1.73 -16.14 -3.47
N ALA A 238 -2.89 -16.51 -4.02
CA ALA A 238 -3.08 -16.59 -5.46
C ALA A 238 -2.54 -15.32 -6.13
N ALA A 239 -1.70 -15.48 -7.17
CA ALA A 239 -0.93 -14.37 -7.74
C ALA A 239 -1.81 -13.23 -8.27
N ASN A 240 -3.05 -13.53 -8.67
CA ASN A 240 -4.03 -12.55 -9.13
C ASN A 240 -4.87 -11.94 -8.00
N GLY A 241 -4.56 -12.25 -6.74
CA GLY A 241 -5.28 -11.77 -5.57
C GLY A 241 -6.69 -12.35 -5.40
N THR A 242 -7.11 -13.35 -6.18
CA THR A 242 -8.51 -13.81 -6.18
C THR A 242 -8.81 -14.73 -5.00
N VAL A 243 -9.94 -14.51 -4.33
CA VAL A 243 -10.48 -15.38 -3.29
C VAL A 243 -11.18 -16.59 -3.92
N GLY A 244 -10.70 -17.80 -3.66
CA GLY A 244 -11.11 -19.04 -4.32
C GLY A 244 -11.39 -20.23 -3.39
N ALA A 245 -11.43 -21.42 -3.98
CA ALA A 245 -11.78 -22.66 -3.27
C ALA A 245 -10.65 -23.12 -2.32
N GLU A 246 -9.41 -22.76 -2.65
CA GLU A 246 -8.22 -22.99 -1.83
C GLU A 246 -8.33 -22.20 -0.51
N ASP A 247 -8.76 -20.94 -0.58
CA ASP A 247 -8.97 -20.09 0.58
C ASP A 247 -10.10 -20.58 1.48
N PHE A 248 -11.19 -21.03 0.86
CA PHE A 248 -12.28 -21.68 1.57
C PHE A 248 -11.82 -22.94 2.30
N SER A 249 -10.97 -23.74 1.65
CA SER A 249 -10.38 -24.94 2.24
C SER A 249 -9.44 -24.62 3.40
N ALA A 250 -8.73 -23.48 3.35
CA ALA A 250 -7.93 -22.98 4.47
C ALA A 250 -8.78 -22.68 5.71
N VAL A 251 -9.89 -21.95 5.56
CA VAL A 251 -10.79 -21.65 6.70
C VAL A 251 -11.42 -22.92 7.26
N ILE A 252 -11.94 -23.81 6.41
CA ILE A 252 -12.55 -25.06 6.88
C ILE A 252 -11.53 -25.97 7.55
N GLY A 253 -10.34 -26.11 6.97
CA GLY A 253 -9.28 -26.95 7.52
C GLY A 253 -8.76 -26.45 8.87
N GLY A 254 -8.87 -25.15 9.12
CA GLY A 254 -8.45 -24.51 10.35
C GLY A 254 -9.56 -24.16 11.34
N PHE A 255 -10.84 -24.40 11.02
CA PHE A 255 -11.96 -23.86 11.80
C PHE A 255 -11.93 -24.29 13.27
N GLY A 256 -12.03 -23.32 14.18
CA GLY A 256 -11.94 -23.51 15.63
C GLY A 256 -10.50 -23.66 16.16
N ASN A 257 -9.48 -23.63 15.29
CA ASN A 257 -8.11 -23.48 15.76
C ASN A 257 -7.92 -22.07 16.30
N SER A 258 -7.28 -22.01 17.47
CA SER A 258 -6.81 -20.76 18.05
C SER A 258 -5.30 -20.85 18.27
N GLN A 259 -4.60 -19.75 18.00
CA GLN A 259 -3.24 -19.56 18.50
C GLN A 259 -3.33 -18.66 19.71
N THR A 260 -2.78 -19.12 20.83
CA THR A 260 -2.47 -18.22 21.94
C THR A 260 -1.53 -17.16 21.37
N PRO A 261 -1.84 -15.85 21.52
CA PRO A 261 -0.93 -14.80 21.09
C PRO A 261 0.45 -15.11 21.63
N VAL A 262 1.46 -15.14 20.76
CA VAL A 262 2.82 -15.34 21.21
C VAL A 262 3.09 -14.17 22.15
N SER A 263 3.28 -14.44 23.44
CA SER A 263 3.60 -13.37 24.37
C SER A 263 4.90 -12.75 23.88
N VAL A 264 4.83 -11.55 23.32
CA VAL A 264 6.01 -10.80 22.93
C VAL A 264 6.77 -10.60 24.23
N ALA A 265 7.89 -11.32 24.40
CA ALA A 265 8.73 -11.15 25.57
C ALA A 265 9.06 -9.66 25.64
N ALA A 266 8.71 -8.99 26.74
CA ALA A 266 8.88 -7.57 26.88
C ALA A 266 10.33 -7.23 26.51
N VAL A 267 10.51 -6.62 25.33
CA VAL A 267 11.81 -6.17 24.88
C VAL A 267 12.22 -5.10 25.89
N PRO A 268 13.36 -5.24 26.60
CA PRO A 268 13.78 -4.23 27.55
C PRO A 268 13.81 -2.88 26.84
N GLU A 269 12.88 -1.99 27.21
CA GLU A 269 12.77 -0.72 26.49
C GLU A 269 14.12 0.01 26.58
N PRO A 270 14.55 0.72 25.53
CA PRO A 270 15.82 1.46 25.55
C PRO A 270 15.92 2.41 26.75
N SER A 271 14.78 2.95 27.18
CA SER A 271 14.60 3.76 28.38
C SER A 271 15.01 3.04 29.67
N THR A 272 14.74 1.73 29.78
CA THR A 272 15.07 0.91 30.95
C THR A 272 16.57 0.78 31.14
N ILE A 273 17.32 0.59 30.05
CA ILE A 273 18.78 0.54 30.08
C ILE A 273 19.34 1.91 30.49
N VAL A 274 18.82 2.99 29.91
CA VAL A 274 19.25 4.36 30.23
C VAL A 274 18.93 4.71 31.69
N LEU A 275 17.76 4.35 32.20
CA LEU A 275 17.38 4.55 33.61
C LEU A 275 18.23 3.70 34.57
N CYS A 276 18.53 2.45 34.22
CA CYS A 276 19.45 1.61 34.99
C CYS A 276 20.87 2.19 35.03
N LEU A 277 21.36 2.74 33.92
CA LEU A 277 22.66 3.40 33.86
C LEU A 277 22.68 4.70 34.68
N MET A 278 21.65 5.54 34.56
CA MET A 278 21.56 6.78 35.33
C MET A 278 21.42 6.54 36.84
N SER A 279 20.64 5.54 37.24
CA SER A 279 20.51 5.16 38.66
C SER A 279 21.81 4.58 39.21
N SER A 280 22.56 3.82 38.41
CA SER A 280 23.89 3.31 38.78
C SER A 280 24.91 4.44 38.99
N VAL A 281 24.92 5.45 38.11
CA VAL A 281 25.77 6.63 38.25
C VAL A 281 25.40 7.46 39.49
N ALA A 282 24.10 7.66 39.74
CA ALA A 282 23.62 8.35 40.93
C ALA A 282 24.01 7.61 42.22
N ALA A 283 23.87 6.29 42.27
CA ALA A 283 24.25 5.47 43.42
C ALA A 283 25.76 5.52 43.69
N CYS A 284 26.59 5.52 42.65
CA CYS A 284 28.04 5.67 42.77
C CYS A 284 28.46 7.10 43.18
N GLY A 285 27.74 8.14 42.73
CA GLY A 285 28.04 9.54 43.02
C GLY A 285 27.74 10.00 44.45
N VAL A 286 26.71 9.45 45.08
CA VAL A 286 26.26 9.88 46.43
C VAL A 286 27.20 9.44 47.56
N ARG A 287 28.15 8.52 47.32
CA ARG A 287 29.05 7.99 48.36
C ARG A 287 30.20 8.92 48.79
N ARG A 288 30.39 10.09 48.19
CA ARG A 288 31.48 11.03 48.54
C ARG A 288 30.97 12.28 49.27
N LYS A 289 30.75 12.17 50.59
CA LYS A 289 31.08 13.22 51.59
C LYS A 289 30.73 12.76 53.02
N ARG A 290 31.68 12.07 53.65
CA ARG A 290 31.83 12.02 55.11
C ARG A 290 33.33 12.10 55.39
N GLY A 291 33.81 13.32 55.59
CA GLY A 291 35.21 13.69 55.80
C GLY A 291 35.32 15.21 55.78
#